data_AF-A0AAW2I2I5-F1
#
_entry.id   AF-A0AAW2I2I5-F1
#
_cell.length_a   1.000
_cell.length_b   1.000
_cell.length_c   1.000
_cell.angle_alpha   90.00
_cell.angle_beta   90.00
_cell.angle_gamma   90.00
#
_symmetry.space_group_name_H-M   'P 1'
#
loop_
_entity.id
_entity.type
_entity.pdbx_description
1 polymer ?
#
loop_
_entity_poly.entity_id
_entity_poly.type
_entity_poly.pdbx_seq_one_letter_code
_entity_poly.pdbx_strand_id
1 'polypeptide(L)'
;MHVSNRGNLTAATNVDVIESKKINHILTIDSCPLPRKITELNNLKTMFIQVTDTPREDLLSHFEETYHFIQEGVKNGTVLVHCYFGVSRSATIIIAYLMKKHRMSVQEAFELAKSKRRFIGPNPGFMAQLQLFEVMDFTIDKSNLQYKMFRLYIAADRIVKTKILPQCCADVVKPDPSVTTVQPDPRVYRCKKCRKIVATASNIIPHISKQKYSWRDKRYSEEIDAKDFCDKIYFVEPLAWMQTVSIQLEGKLYCPNVNCKHKLGSYSWTMGCLCPCGTKVSPAFYLVPSKVDKGNFVQNVQVTV
;
A
#
# COMPACT_ATOMS: atom_id res chain seq x y z
N MET A 1 14.04 38.76 -1.62
CA MET A 1 13.90 37.28 -1.60
C MET A 1 12.77 36.87 -2.53
N HIS A 2 13.03 36.55 -3.79
CA HIS A 2 12.01 35.99 -4.68
C HIS A 2 11.85 34.50 -4.40
N VAL A 3 11.00 34.18 -3.42
CA VAL A 3 10.48 32.83 -3.22
C VAL A 3 9.63 32.51 -4.44
N SER A 4 10.09 31.62 -5.31
CA SER A 4 9.24 31.14 -6.40
C SER A 4 8.10 30.32 -5.77
N ASN A 5 6.94 30.96 -5.53
CA ASN A 5 5.71 30.38 -4.97
C ASN A 5 5.09 29.25 -5.83
N ARG A 6 5.82 28.73 -6.82
CA ARG A 6 5.35 27.76 -7.80
C ARG A 6 5.23 26.37 -7.16
N GLY A 7 4.01 25.94 -6.85
CA GLY A 7 3.71 24.64 -6.22
C GLY A 7 2.83 24.72 -4.98
N ASN A 8 2.39 25.91 -4.57
CA ASN A 8 1.42 26.12 -3.49
C ASN A 8 0.02 26.46 -4.03
N LEU A 9 -0.97 26.54 -3.14
CA LEU A 9 -2.36 26.84 -3.51
C LEU A 9 -2.51 28.23 -4.18
N THR A 10 -1.77 29.24 -3.73
CA THR A 10 -1.82 30.59 -4.31
C THR A 10 -1.41 30.61 -5.78
N ALA A 11 -0.39 29.83 -6.17
CA ALA A 11 -0.01 29.70 -7.56
C ALA A 11 -1.05 28.94 -8.38
N ALA A 12 -1.70 27.94 -7.80
CA ALA A 12 -2.71 27.12 -8.47
C ALA A 12 -4.06 27.82 -8.66
N THR A 13 -4.34 28.89 -7.90
CA THR A 13 -5.58 29.67 -8.02
C THR A 13 -5.41 31.00 -8.78
N ASN A 14 -4.22 31.26 -9.31
CA ASN A 14 -3.89 32.47 -10.05
C ASN A 14 -3.93 32.22 -11.57
N VAL A 15 -4.94 32.77 -12.24
CA VAL A 15 -5.17 32.59 -13.68
C VAL A 15 -4.02 33.19 -14.50
N ASP A 16 -3.49 34.36 -14.13
CA ASP A 16 -2.35 34.98 -14.82
C ASP A 16 -1.11 34.08 -14.79
N VAL A 17 -0.86 33.37 -13.69
CA VAL A 17 0.23 32.39 -13.59
C VAL A 17 -0.02 31.19 -14.50
N ILE A 18 -1.26 30.68 -14.54
CA ILE A 18 -1.65 29.56 -15.40
C ILE A 18 -1.43 29.93 -16.88
N GLU A 19 -1.92 31.09 -17.31
CA GLU A 19 -1.82 31.56 -18.69
C GLU A 19 -0.38 31.93 -19.08
N SER A 20 0.30 32.76 -18.27
CA SER A 20 1.67 33.20 -18.56
C SER A 20 2.69 32.06 -18.59
N LYS A 21 2.42 30.95 -17.88
CA LYS A 21 3.26 29.75 -17.89
C LYS A 21 2.75 28.66 -18.83
N LYS A 22 1.66 28.92 -19.56
CA LYS A 22 1.04 27.97 -20.49
C LYS A 22 0.80 26.62 -19.81
N ILE A 23 0.29 26.66 -18.58
CA ILE A 23 -0.06 25.47 -17.80
C ILE A 23 -1.29 24.85 -18.46
N ASN A 24 -1.15 23.59 -18.90
CA ASN A 24 -2.22 22.83 -19.53
C ASN A 24 -2.71 21.67 -18.64
N HIS A 25 -1.96 21.33 -17.58
CA HIS A 25 -2.30 20.28 -16.63
C HIS A 25 -2.09 20.77 -15.20
N ILE A 26 -3.06 20.54 -14.32
CA ILE A 26 -2.91 20.76 -12.87
C ILE A 26 -3.18 19.47 -12.10
N LEU A 27 -2.17 19.03 -11.34
CA LEU A 27 -2.30 17.96 -10.37
C LEU A 27 -2.37 18.55 -8.96
N THR A 28 -3.53 18.39 -8.33
CA THR A 28 -3.83 18.87 -6.99
C THR A 28 -3.74 17.72 -6.00
N ILE A 29 -2.82 17.80 -5.04
CA ILE A 29 -2.76 16.87 -3.90
C ILE A 29 -3.08 17.65 -2.63
N ASP A 30 -4.35 17.68 -2.25
CA ASP A 30 -4.80 18.45 -1.09
C ASP A 30 -6.04 17.88 -0.41
N SER A 31 -6.50 18.50 0.69
CA SER A 31 -7.75 18.12 1.36
C SER A 31 -9.00 18.54 0.56
N CYS A 32 -8.88 19.58 -0.26
CA CYS A 32 -9.96 20.16 -1.05
C CYS A 32 -9.51 20.34 -2.51
N PRO A 33 -10.42 20.17 -3.49
CA PRO A 33 -10.13 20.45 -4.88
C PRO A 33 -9.97 21.97 -5.13
N LEU A 34 -9.44 22.32 -6.30
CA LEU A 34 -9.41 23.72 -6.73
C LEU A 34 -10.84 24.23 -7.01
N PRO A 35 -11.07 25.56 -6.90
CA PRO A 35 -12.36 26.16 -7.25
C PRO A 35 -12.73 25.95 -8.72
N ARG A 36 -14.04 25.87 -9.02
CA ARG A 36 -14.58 25.68 -10.39
C ARG A 36 -14.02 26.67 -11.42
N LYS A 37 -13.84 27.95 -11.02
CA LYS A 37 -13.24 29.00 -11.86
C LYS A 37 -11.85 28.63 -12.42
N ILE A 38 -11.14 27.69 -11.79
CA ILE A 38 -9.86 27.17 -12.28
C ILE A 38 -10.08 25.85 -13.03
N THR A 39 -10.82 24.91 -12.44
CA THR A 39 -10.97 23.56 -13.02
C THR A 39 -11.77 23.54 -14.32
N GLU A 40 -12.57 24.57 -14.58
CA GLU A 40 -13.38 24.74 -15.80
C GLU A 40 -12.72 25.67 -16.83
N LEU A 41 -11.45 26.06 -16.63
CA LEU A 41 -10.71 26.81 -17.64
C LEU A 41 -10.54 25.97 -18.92
N ASN A 42 -10.75 26.62 -20.07
CA ASN A 42 -10.60 25.97 -21.38
C ASN A 42 -9.17 25.43 -21.56
N ASN A 43 -9.05 24.26 -22.18
CA ASN A 43 -7.77 23.60 -22.46
C ASN A 43 -6.92 23.24 -21.23
N LEU A 44 -7.53 23.20 -20.04
CA LEU A 44 -6.87 22.77 -18.81
C LEU A 44 -7.37 21.39 -18.37
N LYS A 45 -6.48 20.41 -18.31
CA LYS A 45 -6.77 19.10 -17.71
C LYS A 45 -6.42 19.12 -16.23
N THR A 46 -7.32 18.63 -15.37
CA THR A 46 -7.07 18.60 -13.92
C THR A 46 -7.20 17.19 -13.36
N MET A 47 -6.39 16.89 -12.34
CA MET A 47 -6.48 15.69 -11.53
C MET A 47 -6.42 16.09 -10.06
N PHE A 48 -7.32 15.53 -9.25
CA PHE A 48 -7.39 15.80 -7.82
C PHE A 48 -7.22 14.50 -7.03
N ILE A 49 -6.27 14.52 -6.10
CA ILE A 49 -6.02 13.45 -5.14
C ILE A 49 -6.25 14.01 -3.74
N GLN A 50 -7.27 13.48 -3.07
CA GLN A 50 -7.63 13.92 -1.73
C GLN A 50 -6.72 13.28 -0.68
N VAL A 51 -5.69 14.01 -0.24
CA VAL A 51 -4.72 13.53 0.75
C VAL A 51 -4.30 14.66 1.71
N THR A 52 -4.36 14.38 3.01
CA THR A 52 -3.85 15.27 4.06
C THR A 52 -2.34 15.14 4.22
N ASP A 53 -1.66 16.16 4.73
CA ASP A 53 -0.20 16.09 4.95
C ASP A 53 0.15 15.42 6.28
N THR A 54 -0.16 14.13 6.41
CA THR A 54 0.18 13.36 7.61
C THR A 54 0.97 12.09 7.26
N PRO A 55 1.85 11.60 8.15
CA PRO A 55 2.65 10.39 7.89
C PRO A 55 1.86 9.08 7.76
N ARG A 56 0.54 9.13 7.94
CA ARG A 56 -0.39 7.98 7.93
C ARG A 56 -1.26 7.95 6.66
N GLU A 57 -1.15 8.94 5.79
CA GLU A 57 -1.83 8.93 4.50
C GLU A 57 -1.08 8.11 3.46
N ASP A 58 -1.81 7.62 2.46
CA ASP A 58 -1.29 6.83 1.36
C ASP A 58 -1.17 7.69 0.09
N LEU A 59 0.06 8.02 -0.30
CA LEU A 59 0.38 8.58 -1.62
C LEU A 59 0.98 7.52 -2.56
N LEU A 60 1.59 6.47 -2.03
CA LEU A 60 2.20 5.39 -2.79
C LEU A 60 1.23 4.77 -3.80
N SER A 61 -0.01 4.52 -3.37
CA SER A 61 -1.06 3.94 -4.23
C SER A 61 -1.45 4.85 -5.41
N HIS A 62 -1.06 6.12 -5.39
CA HIS A 62 -1.34 7.11 -6.44
C HIS A 62 -0.14 7.39 -7.35
N PHE A 63 1.04 6.79 -7.10
CA PHE A 63 2.25 7.11 -7.88
C PHE A 63 2.13 6.75 -9.37
N GLU A 64 1.43 5.66 -9.71
CA GLU A 64 1.28 5.24 -11.11
C GLU A 64 0.37 6.18 -11.90
N GLU A 65 -0.82 6.49 -11.39
CA GLU A 65 -1.77 7.38 -12.07
C GLU A 65 -1.23 8.82 -12.19
N THR A 66 -0.55 9.31 -11.15
CA THR A 66 0.08 10.64 -11.18
C THR A 66 1.26 10.69 -12.14
N TYR A 67 2.05 9.62 -12.25
CA TYR A 67 3.11 9.52 -13.24
C TYR A 67 2.58 9.66 -14.66
N HIS A 68 1.51 8.92 -15.00
CA HIS A 68 0.90 9.00 -16.32
C HIS A 68 0.31 10.39 -16.61
N PHE A 69 -0.37 10.98 -15.63
CA PHE A 69 -0.90 12.35 -15.76
C PHE A 69 0.20 13.38 -16.02
N ILE A 70 1.30 13.32 -15.26
CA ILE A 70 2.43 14.24 -15.45
C ILE A 70 3.12 13.96 -16.80
N GLN A 71 3.30 12.70 -17.19
CA GLN A 71 3.88 12.35 -18.49
C GLN A 71 3.07 12.90 -19.65
N GLU A 72 1.75 12.72 -19.63
CA GLU A 72 0.86 13.26 -20.65
C GLU A 72 0.99 14.78 -20.76
N GLY A 73 0.93 15.47 -19.62
CA GLY A 73 0.99 16.93 -19.63
C GLY A 73 2.35 17.48 -20.06
N VAL A 74 3.46 16.85 -19.68
CA VAL A 74 4.82 17.27 -20.10
C VAL A 74 5.05 17.07 -21.60
N LYS A 75 4.40 16.08 -22.23
CA LYS A 75 4.47 15.90 -23.70
C LYS A 75 3.75 17.02 -24.45
N ASN A 76 2.67 17.54 -23.86
CA ASN A 76 1.75 18.46 -24.51
C ASN A 76 1.88 19.92 -24.02
N GLY A 77 2.73 20.20 -23.03
CA GLY A 77 2.90 21.53 -22.43
C GLY A 77 3.46 21.52 -21.00
N THR A 78 2.92 22.38 -20.14
CA THR A 78 3.41 22.60 -18.77
C THR A 78 2.46 22.02 -17.71
N VAL A 79 3.00 21.17 -16.83
CA VAL A 79 2.27 20.61 -15.69
C VAL A 79 2.57 21.40 -14.42
N LEU A 80 1.52 21.80 -13.69
CA LEU A 80 1.63 22.29 -12.32
C LEU A 80 1.23 21.17 -11.34
N VAL A 81 2.18 20.71 -10.52
CA VAL A 81 1.91 19.82 -9.39
C VAL A 81 1.94 20.66 -8.11
N HIS A 82 0.86 20.66 -7.35
CA HIS A 82 0.76 21.50 -6.15
C HIS A 82 0.07 20.80 -4.98
N CYS A 83 0.31 21.35 -3.79
CA CYS A 83 -0.47 21.10 -2.58
C CYS A 83 -0.69 22.44 -1.88
N TYR A 84 -1.05 22.45 -0.60
CA TYR A 84 -1.27 23.71 0.13
C TYR A 84 0.00 24.59 0.17
N PHE A 85 1.11 24.08 0.73
CA PHE A 85 2.37 24.83 0.87
C PHE A 85 3.39 24.58 -0.25
N GLY A 86 3.22 23.50 -1.03
CA GLY A 86 4.23 23.08 -2.00
C GLY A 86 5.53 22.59 -1.37
N VAL A 87 5.42 21.91 -0.22
CA VAL A 87 6.56 21.44 0.61
C VAL A 87 6.62 19.91 0.67
N SER A 88 5.52 19.24 1.01
CA SER A 88 5.51 17.81 1.35
C SER A 88 4.78 16.95 0.30
N ARG A 89 3.44 17.03 0.21
CA ARG A 89 2.61 16.22 -0.70
C ARG A 89 3.02 16.33 -2.18
N SER A 90 3.03 17.53 -2.74
CA SER A 90 3.42 17.75 -4.13
C SER A 90 4.89 17.42 -4.39
N ALA A 91 5.77 17.73 -3.44
CA ALA A 91 7.18 17.34 -3.54
C ALA A 91 7.34 15.82 -3.60
N THR A 92 6.57 15.07 -2.81
CA THR A 92 6.57 13.59 -2.83
C THR A 92 6.22 13.07 -4.22
N ILE A 93 5.16 13.58 -4.85
CA ILE A 93 4.78 13.18 -6.21
C ILE A 93 5.87 13.53 -7.23
N ILE A 94 6.48 14.72 -7.13
CA ILE A 94 7.58 15.11 -8.02
C ILE A 94 8.79 14.18 -7.85
N ILE A 95 9.15 13.82 -6.61
CA ILE A 95 10.26 12.90 -6.35
C ILE A 95 9.93 11.51 -6.92
N ALA A 96 8.73 10.98 -6.69
CA ALA A 96 8.30 9.69 -7.26
C ALA A 96 8.34 9.70 -8.81
N TYR A 97 7.93 10.81 -9.43
CA TYR A 97 8.02 10.99 -10.88
C TYR A 97 9.47 10.96 -11.37
N LEU A 98 10.38 11.67 -10.70
CA LEU A 98 11.80 11.69 -11.05
C LEU A 98 12.44 10.30 -10.90
N MET A 99 12.15 9.62 -9.79
CA MET A 99 12.60 8.25 -9.52
C MET A 99 12.19 7.32 -10.67
N LYS A 100 10.89 7.24 -11.00
CA LYS A 100 10.40 6.34 -12.06
C LYS A 100 10.88 6.74 -13.46
N LYS A 101 10.89 8.04 -13.79
CA LYS A 101 11.28 8.53 -15.13
C LYS A 101 12.76 8.34 -15.41
N HIS A 102 13.61 8.59 -14.42
CA HIS A 102 15.06 8.63 -14.58
C HIS A 102 15.78 7.48 -13.90
N ARG A 103 15.05 6.52 -13.31
CA ARG A 103 15.60 5.41 -12.53
C ARG A 103 16.57 5.89 -11.43
N MET A 104 16.21 7.00 -10.80
CA MET A 104 17.00 7.61 -9.72
C MET A 104 16.63 6.99 -8.38
N SER A 105 17.63 6.82 -7.52
CA SER A 105 17.38 6.51 -6.12
C SER A 105 16.55 7.60 -5.45
N VAL A 106 15.92 7.28 -4.32
CA VAL A 106 15.15 8.27 -3.54
C VAL A 106 16.01 9.48 -3.16
N GLN A 107 17.29 9.24 -2.83
CA GLN A 107 18.23 10.28 -2.42
C GLN A 107 18.59 11.20 -3.59
N GLU A 108 18.92 10.64 -4.76
CA GLU A 108 19.25 11.42 -5.95
C GLU A 108 18.06 12.26 -6.41
N ALA A 109 16.86 11.66 -6.48
CA ALA A 109 15.65 12.35 -6.89
C ALA A 109 15.26 13.46 -5.89
N PHE A 110 15.42 13.21 -4.59
CA PHE A 110 15.19 14.23 -3.55
C PHE A 110 16.16 15.40 -3.68
N GLU A 111 17.46 15.16 -3.80
CA GLU A 111 18.45 16.24 -3.93
C GLU A 111 18.28 17.02 -5.23
N LEU A 112 17.93 16.35 -6.34
CA LEU A 112 17.60 17.03 -7.58
C LEU A 112 16.39 17.95 -7.41
N ALA A 113 15.29 17.45 -6.81
CA ALA A 113 14.10 18.27 -6.56
C ALA A 113 14.41 19.44 -5.61
N LYS A 114 15.22 19.21 -4.57
CA LYS A 114 15.63 20.21 -3.59
C LYS A 114 16.53 21.29 -4.20
N SER A 115 17.40 20.93 -5.14
CA SER A 115 18.21 21.90 -5.90
C SER A 115 17.35 22.88 -6.70
N LYS A 116 16.16 22.45 -7.17
CA LYS A 116 15.20 23.28 -7.89
C LYS A 116 14.23 24.03 -6.95
N ARG A 117 13.97 23.49 -5.75
CA ARG A 117 13.09 24.08 -4.74
C ARG A 117 13.61 23.77 -3.33
N ARG A 118 14.46 24.67 -2.79
CA ARG A 118 15.23 24.48 -1.54
C ARG A 118 14.44 24.08 -0.28
N PHE A 119 13.14 24.36 -0.25
CA PHE A 119 12.28 24.20 0.93
C PHE A 119 11.32 23.03 0.82
N ILE A 120 11.50 22.13 -0.16
CA ILE A 120 10.79 20.85 -0.13
C ILE A 120 11.20 20.02 1.09
N GLY A 121 10.26 19.25 1.59
CA GLY A 121 10.43 18.36 2.73
C GLY A 121 9.21 17.47 2.86
N PRO A 122 9.15 16.33 2.13
CA PRO A 122 8.18 15.29 2.38
C PRO A 122 8.16 14.91 3.86
N ASN A 123 6.97 14.71 4.43
CA ASN A 123 6.88 14.20 5.79
C ASN A 123 7.51 12.78 5.90
N PRO A 124 7.87 12.31 7.11
CA PRO A 124 8.55 11.02 7.27
C PRO A 124 7.78 9.80 6.75
N GLY A 125 6.45 9.86 6.71
CA GLY A 125 5.63 8.77 6.16
C GLY A 125 5.68 8.70 4.65
N PHE A 126 5.68 9.86 3.99
CA PHE A 126 5.85 9.96 2.54
C PHE A 126 7.27 9.62 2.10
N MET A 127 8.29 10.00 2.87
CA MET A 127 9.66 9.57 2.60
C MET A 127 9.80 8.04 2.67
N ALA A 128 9.18 7.39 3.66
CA ALA A 128 9.17 5.94 3.76
C ALA A 128 8.42 5.27 2.59
N GLN A 129 7.37 5.92 2.06
CA GLN A 129 6.67 5.44 0.86
C GLN A 129 7.52 5.54 -0.40
N LEU A 130 8.33 6.59 -0.55
CA LEU A 130 9.30 6.70 -1.65
C LEU A 130 10.38 5.61 -1.57
N GLN A 131 10.88 5.31 -0.36
CA GLN A 131 11.81 4.20 -0.14
C GLN A 131 11.19 2.85 -0.50
N LEU A 132 9.92 2.62 -0.13
CA LEU A 132 9.20 1.40 -0.53
C LEU A 132 9.00 1.34 -2.06
N PHE A 133 8.79 2.48 -2.71
CA PHE A 133 8.70 2.55 -4.17
C PHE A 133 10.02 2.20 -4.86
N GLU A 134 11.15 2.62 -4.30
CA GLU A 134 12.50 2.23 -4.75
C GLU A 134 12.73 0.71 -4.58
N VAL A 135 12.35 0.14 -3.43
CA VAL A 135 12.42 -1.32 -3.19
C VAL A 135 11.63 -2.12 -4.23
N MET A 136 10.52 -1.57 -4.73
CA MET A 136 9.67 -2.19 -5.76
C MET A 136 10.08 -1.81 -7.20
N ASP A 137 11.34 -1.41 -7.42
CA ASP A 137 11.88 -0.96 -8.72
C ASP A 137 10.98 0.07 -9.43
N PHE A 138 10.47 1.04 -8.66
CA PHE A 138 9.63 2.12 -9.17
C PHE A 138 8.32 1.64 -9.83
N THR A 139 7.81 0.50 -9.35
CA THR A 139 6.50 -0.07 -9.69
C THR A 139 5.67 -0.33 -8.43
N ILE A 140 4.37 -0.60 -8.59
CA ILE A 140 3.48 -0.99 -7.49
C ILE A 140 3.30 -2.51 -7.52
N ASP A 141 4.29 -3.23 -7.01
CA ASP A 141 4.21 -4.69 -6.88
C ASP A 141 3.37 -5.08 -5.65
N LYS A 142 2.14 -5.53 -5.91
CA LYS A 142 1.21 -5.95 -4.86
C LYS A 142 1.62 -7.28 -4.19
N SER A 143 2.55 -8.02 -4.77
CA SER A 143 3.08 -9.27 -4.20
C SER A 143 4.20 -9.02 -3.19
N ASN A 144 4.86 -7.86 -3.27
CA ASN A 144 5.93 -7.44 -2.37
C ASN A 144 5.49 -7.46 -0.90
N LEU A 145 6.34 -8.01 -0.04
CA LEU A 145 6.05 -8.20 1.38
C LEU A 145 5.84 -6.87 2.12
N GLN A 146 6.75 -5.90 1.94
CA GLN A 146 6.62 -4.60 2.59
C GLN A 146 5.41 -3.83 2.08
N TYR A 147 5.02 -3.99 0.81
CA TYR A 147 3.77 -3.42 0.28
C TYR A 147 2.54 -4.00 0.97
N LYS A 148 2.45 -5.32 1.12
CA LYS A 148 1.37 -5.98 1.87
C LYS A 148 1.29 -5.45 3.30
N MET A 149 2.43 -5.37 3.98
CA MET A 149 2.53 -4.82 5.35
C MET A 149 2.11 -3.35 5.41
N PHE A 150 2.50 -2.53 4.42
CA PHE A 150 2.12 -1.12 4.30
C PHE A 150 0.61 -0.97 4.13
N ARG A 151 0.00 -1.71 3.20
CA ARG A 151 -1.45 -1.65 2.96
C ARG A 151 -2.25 -2.10 4.18
N LEU A 152 -1.79 -3.13 4.90
CA LEU A 152 -2.39 -3.54 6.17
C LEU A 152 -2.25 -2.47 7.25
N TYR A 153 -1.10 -1.80 7.35
CA TYR A 153 -0.88 -0.68 8.26
C TYR A 153 -1.85 0.48 7.99
N ILE A 154 -2.04 0.86 6.71
CA ILE A 154 -2.98 1.91 6.31
C ILE A 154 -4.43 1.49 6.62
N ALA A 155 -4.81 0.25 6.30
CA ALA A 155 -6.15 -0.27 6.57
C ALA A 155 -6.45 -0.31 8.08
N ALA A 156 -5.48 -0.71 8.91
CA ALA A 156 -5.59 -0.71 10.36
C ALA A 156 -5.80 0.70 10.94
N ASP A 157 -5.09 1.70 10.43
CA ASP A 157 -5.27 3.10 10.86
C ASP A 157 -6.67 3.62 10.53
N ARG A 158 -7.19 3.27 9.35
CA ARG A 158 -8.51 3.72 8.87
C ARG A 158 -9.66 3.00 9.59
N ILE A 159 -9.61 1.68 9.72
CA ILE A 159 -10.68 0.89 10.35
C ILE A 159 -10.88 1.26 11.83
N VAL A 160 -9.84 1.70 12.54
CA VAL A 160 -9.97 2.20 13.92
C VAL A 160 -10.89 3.42 13.99
N LYS A 161 -10.83 4.29 12.97
CA LYS A 161 -11.62 5.53 12.88
C LYS A 161 -13.04 5.24 12.39
N THR A 162 -13.20 4.38 11.38
CA THR A 162 -14.48 4.11 10.72
C THR A 162 -15.27 2.94 11.31
N LYS A 163 -14.65 2.09 12.14
CA LYS A 163 -15.18 0.84 12.71
C LYS A 163 -15.53 -0.27 11.71
N ILE A 164 -15.49 0.03 10.42
CA ILE A 164 -15.63 -0.91 9.30
C ILE A 164 -14.49 -0.68 8.30
N LEU A 165 -14.07 -1.71 7.57
CA LEU A 165 -13.03 -1.61 6.57
C LEU A 165 -13.51 -0.72 5.42
N PRO A 166 -12.89 0.45 5.16
CA PRO A 166 -13.35 1.34 4.11
C PRO A 166 -13.11 0.76 2.71
N GLN A 167 -13.90 1.18 1.74
CA GLN A 167 -13.80 0.70 0.35
C GLN A 167 -12.41 0.92 -0.27
N CYS A 168 -11.74 2.02 0.06
CA CYS A 168 -10.37 2.32 -0.38
C CYS A 168 -9.29 1.40 0.24
N CYS A 169 -9.69 0.46 1.10
CA CYS A 169 -8.86 -0.57 1.69
C CYS A 169 -9.39 -1.99 1.44
N ALA A 170 -10.42 -2.16 0.59
CA ALA A 170 -10.98 -3.49 0.30
C ALA A 170 -9.95 -4.44 -0.35
N ASP A 171 -8.93 -3.89 -1.00
CA ASP A 171 -7.83 -4.62 -1.64
C ASP A 171 -6.97 -5.44 -0.67
N VAL A 172 -7.02 -5.15 0.64
CA VAL A 172 -6.28 -5.92 1.65
C VAL A 172 -6.92 -7.27 1.95
N VAL A 173 -8.21 -7.45 1.64
CA VAL A 173 -8.90 -8.73 1.76
C VAL A 173 -8.72 -9.50 0.46
N LYS A 174 -7.93 -10.58 0.49
CA LYS A 174 -7.67 -11.40 -0.69
C LYS A 174 -8.78 -12.42 -0.94
N PRO A 175 -8.97 -12.87 -2.19
CA PRO A 175 -9.98 -13.88 -2.53
C PRO A 175 -9.83 -15.17 -1.70
N ASP A 176 -10.90 -15.96 -1.66
CA ASP A 176 -10.84 -17.28 -1.03
C ASP A 176 -9.87 -18.18 -1.83
N PRO A 177 -8.78 -18.68 -1.20
CA PRO A 177 -7.76 -19.48 -1.86
C PRO A 177 -8.26 -20.85 -2.34
N SER A 178 -9.48 -21.24 -1.97
CA SER A 178 -10.12 -22.47 -2.42
C SER A 178 -10.98 -22.32 -3.68
N VAL A 179 -11.15 -21.09 -4.18
CA VAL A 179 -11.84 -20.79 -5.44
C VAL A 179 -10.79 -20.66 -6.55
N THR A 180 -11.06 -21.29 -7.70
CA THR A 180 -10.14 -21.54 -8.83
C THR A 180 -9.11 -20.45 -9.07
N THR A 181 -7.83 -20.80 -8.92
CA THR A 181 -6.69 -19.95 -9.29
C THR A 181 -6.19 -20.35 -10.68
N VAL A 182 -6.04 -19.38 -11.58
CA VAL A 182 -5.52 -19.58 -12.95
C VAL A 182 -4.08 -20.14 -12.92
N GLN A 183 -3.35 -19.87 -11.83
CA GLN A 183 -2.06 -20.46 -11.50
C GLN A 183 -2.03 -20.74 -9.97
N PRO A 184 -2.11 -21.99 -9.53
CA PRO A 184 -2.15 -22.31 -8.12
C PRO A 184 -0.76 -22.18 -7.48
N ASP A 185 -0.70 -21.56 -6.29
CA ASP A 185 0.49 -21.56 -5.45
C ASP A 185 0.97 -23.00 -5.21
N PRO A 186 2.28 -23.29 -5.30
CA PRO A 186 2.81 -24.64 -5.15
C PRO A 186 2.57 -25.20 -3.74
N ARG A 187 2.35 -24.33 -2.76
CA ARG A 187 2.24 -24.65 -1.34
C ARG A 187 1.02 -23.97 -0.74
N VAL A 188 0.21 -24.77 -0.05
CA VAL A 188 -1.02 -24.31 0.58
C VAL A 188 -1.15 -24.82 2.02
N TYR A 189 -2.01 -24.15 2.77
CA TYR A 189 -2.33 -24.42 4.16
C TYR A 189 -3.77 -24.92 4.23
N ARG A 190 -3.96 -26.08 4.85
CA ARG A 190 -5.24 -26.77 4.91
C ARG A 190 -5.70 -26.90 6.35
N CYS A 191 -7.01 -26.79 6.58
CA CYS A 191 -7.60 -27.13 7.87
C CYS A 191 -7.25 -28.59 8.23
N LYS A 192 -6.68 -28.81 9.42
CA LYS A 192 -6.25 -30.15 9.84
C LYS A 192 -7.41 -31.14 9.97
N LYS A 193 -8.63 -30.64 10.26
CA LYS A 193 -9.83 -31.48 10.43
C LYS A 193 -10.50 -31.90 9.11
N CYS A 194 -10.61 -31.01 8.13
CA CYS A 194 -11.41 -31.27 6.92
C CYS A 194 -10.65 -31.05 5.60
N ARG A 195 -9.34 -30.78 5.67
CA ARG A 195 -8.44 -30.56 4.52
C ARG A 195 -8.78 -29.38 3.60
N LYS A 196 -9.85 -28.61 3.86
CA LYS A 196 -10.19 -27.39 3.11
C LYS A 196 -8.98 -26.44 3.11
N ILE A 197 -8.62 -25.93 1.94
CA ILE A 197 -7.58 -24.90 1.77
C ILE A 197 -8.06 -23.62 2.44
N VAL A 198 -7.22 -23.03 3.28
CA VAL A 198 -7.53 -21.84 4.08
C VAL A 198 -6.54 -20.69 3.86
N ALA A 199 -5.38 -20.95 3.27
CA ALA A 199 -4.42 -19.94 2.82
C ALA A 199 -3.46 -20.58 1.81
N THR A 200 -2.82 -19.77 0.97
CA THR A 200 -1.68 -20.17 0.15
C THR A 200 -0.37 -19.59 0.67
N ALA A 201 0.77 -20.03 0.12
CA ALA A 201 2.07 -19.45 0.41
C ALA A 201 2.11 -17.93 0.13
N SER A 202 1.50 -17.49 -0.97
CA SER A 202 1.41 -16.07 -1.32
C SER A 202 0.62 -15.23 -0.32
N ASN A 203 -0.29 -15.83 0.47
CA ASN A 203 -1.02 -15.13 1.53
C ASN A 203 -0.23 -15.02 2.84
N ILE A 204 0.88 -15.75 3.00
CA ILE A 204 1.67 -15.70 4.23
C ILE A 204 2.42 -14.37 4.31
N ILE A 205 2.34 -13.73 5.47
CA ILE A 205 3.12 -12.55 5.80
C ILE A 205 4.15 -12.97 6.86
N PRO A 206 5.37 -13.33 6.45
CA PRO A 206 6.37 -13.83 7.38
C PRO A 206 6.86 -12.73 8.32
N HIS A 207 7.46 -13.14 9.43
CA HIS A 207 8.10 -12.26 10.40
C HIS A 207 9.39 -12.90 10.92
N ILE A 208 10.37 -12.07 11.26
CA ILE A 208 11.66 -12.50 11.79
C ILE A 208 11.56 -12.65 13.32
N SER A 209 12.14 -13.71 13.87
CA SER A 209 12.12 -14.01 15.31
C SER A 209 12.83 -12.95 16.15
N LYS A 210 12.20 -12.51 17.24
CA LYS A 210 12.73 -11.49 18.18
C LYS A 210 13.07 -10.14 17.53
N GLN A 211 12.49 -9.83 16.37
CA GLN A 211 12.74 -8.58 15.65
C GLN A 211 11.50 -7.69 15.57
N LYS A 212 11.72 -6.40 15.29
CA LYS A 212 10.64 -5.45 15.06
C LYS A 212 9.88 -5.82 13.78
N TYR A 213 8.56 -5.82 13.85
CA TYR A 213 7.70 -5.98 12.69
C TYR A 213 7.27 -4.61 12.18
N SER A 214 7.78 -4.19 11.02
CA SER A 214 7.44 -2.91 10.40
C SER A 214 7.71 -2.94 8.90
N TRP A 215 6.77 -2.41 8.10
CA TRP A 215 6.95 -2.27 6.65
C TRP A 215 8.10 -1.32 6.27
N ARG A 216 8.55 -0.48 7.21
CA ARG A 216 9.69 0.44 7.03
C ARG A 216 11.04 -0.21 7.35
N ASP A 217 11.04 -1.45 7.80
CA ASP A 217 12.25 -2.15 8.21
C ASP A 217 12.92 -2.77 6.98
N LYS A 218 14.12 -2.27 6.67
CA LYS A 218 14.89 -2.61 5.47
C LYS A 218 15.27 -4.09 5.37
N ARG A 219 15.25 -4.82 6.49
CA ARG A 219 15.49 -6.26 6.46
C ARG A 219 14.51 -6.98 5.54
N TYR A 220 13.24 -6.54 5.50
CA TYR A 220 12.22 -7.11 4.62
C TYR A 220 12.39 -6.76 3.13
N SER A 221 13.34 -5.90 2.78
CA SER A 221 13.73 -5.57 1.40
C SER A 221 15.08 -6.17 1.00
N GLU A 222 15.83 -6.74 1.94
CA GLU A 222 17.08 -7.44 1.69
C GLU A 222 16.81 -8.94 1.44
N GLU A 223 17.77 -9.68 0.88
CA GLU A 223 17.68 -11.14 0.74
C GLU A 223 17.66 -11.79 2.14
N ILE A 224 16.46 -11.99 2.71
CA ILE A 224 16.30 -12.75 3.95
C ILE A 224 16.33 -14.23 3.61
N ASP A 225 17.20 -14.99 4.27
CA ASP A 225 17.18 -16.44 4.17
C ASP A 225 15.86 -16.95 4.76
N ALA A 226 15.16 -17.82 4.03
CA ALA A 226 13.88 -18.38 4.45
C ALA A 226 13.94 -19.04 5.84
N LYS A 227 15.13 -19.46 6.31
CA LYS A 227 15.35 -19.99 7.66
C LYS A 227 15.18 -18.98 8.80
N ASP A 228 15.25 -17.68 8.51
CA ASP A 228 15.14 -16.62 9.52
C ASP A 228 13.68 -16.32 9.90
N PHE A 229 12.74 -16.78 9.08
CA PHE A 229 11.32 -16.62 9.33
C PHE A 229 10.80 -17.60 10.37
N CYS A 230 10.03 -17.07 11.32
CA CYS A 230 9.38 -17.85 12.35
C CYS A 230 8.17 -18.62 11.81
N ASP A 231 8.02 -19.88 12.25
CA ASP A 231 6.91 -20.77 11.91
C ASP A 231 5.97 -21.06 13.11
N LYS A 232 6.25 -20.49 14.29
CA LYS A 232 5.43 -20.69 15.51
C LYS A 232 4.01 -20.15 15.37
N ILE A 233 3.80 -19.15 14.52
CA ILE A 233 2.50 -18.61 14.11
C ILE A 233 2.57 -18.28 12.62
N TYR A 234 1.55 -18.67 11.86
CA TYR A 234 1.41 -18.29 10.46
C TYR A 234 0.55 -17.02 10.36
N PHE A 235 1.20 -15.86 10.23
CA PHE A 235 0.50 -14.63 9.89
C PHE A 235 0.13 -14.61 8.42
N VAL A 236 -1.05 -14.10 8.11
CA VAL A 236 -1.63 -14.10 6.77
C VAL A 236 -2.27 -12.76 6.45
N GLU A 237 -2.42 -12.48 5.16
CA GLU A 237 -3.36 -11.45 4.70
C GLU A 237 -4.79 -11.84 5.11
N PRO A 238 -5.69 -10.87 5.36
CA PRO A 238 -7.11 -11.13 5.48
C PRO A 238 -7.63 -11.83 4.23
N LEU A 239 -8.45 -12.87 4.41
CA LEU A 239 -9.03 -13.64 3.30
C LEU A 239 -10.54 -13.52 3.30
N ALA A 240 -11.16 -13.58 2.13
CA ALA A 240 -12.61 -13.39 1.95
C ALA A 240 -13.46 -14.34 2.80
N TRP A 241 -12.95 -15.54 3.10
CA TRP A 241 -13.63 -16.52 3.96
C TRP A 241 -13.59 -16.15 5.46
N MET A 242 -12.67 -15.26 5.88
CA MET A 242 -12.54 -14.82 7.27
C MET A 242 -13.71 -13.90 7.61
N GLN A 243 -14.76 -14.51 8.14
CA GLN A 243 -15.96 -13.80 8.53
C GLN A 243 -15.63 -12.68 9.52
N THR A 244 -16.34 -11.57 9.40
CA THR A 244 -16.28 -10.37 10.25
C THR A 244 -15.03 -9.49 10.17
N VAL A 245 -13.94 -9.88 9.50
CA VAL A 245 -12.71 -9.06 9.43
C VAL A 245 -12.94 -7.65 8.86
N SER A 246 -13.95 -7.46 8.01
CA SER A 246 -14.30 -6.16 7.45
C SER A 246 -15.21 -5.30 8.33
N ILE A 247 -15.77 -5.84 9.41
CA ILE A 247 -16.80 -5.17 10.24
C ILE A 247 -16.51 -5.22 11.74
N GLN A 248 -15.47 -5.94 12.16
CA GLN A 248 -15.04 -6.07 13.55
C GLN A 248 -13.53 -5.83 13.65
N LEU A 249 -13.09 -5.28 14.79
CA LEU A 249 -11.68 -4.97 15.03
C LEU A 249 -10.86 -6.20 15.47
N GLU A 250 -11.52 -7.22 16.02
CA GLU A 250 -10.88 -8.44 16.50
C GLU A 250 -11.85 -9.61 16.52
N GLY A 251 -11.33 -10.82 16.47
CA GLY A 251 -12.17 -12.01 16.48
C GLY A 251 -11.43 -13.33 16.38
N LYS A 252 -12.20 -14.41 16.24
CA LYS A 252 -11.72 -15.78 16.06
C LYS A 252 -11.93 -16.19 14.60
N LEU A 253 -10.97 -16.90 14.04
CA LEU A 253 -11.04 -17.44 12.68
C LEU A 253 -11.45 -18.91 12.74
N TYR A 254 -12.55 -19.25 12.07
CA TYR A 254 -13.08 -20.61 11.97
C TYR A 254 -12.99 -21.12 10.54
N CYS A 255 -12.77 -22.43 10.37
CA CYS A 255 -12.73 -23.06 9.06
C CYS A 255 -14.02 -22.75 8.27
N PRO A 256 -13.90 -22.33 6.99
CA PRO A 256 -15.06 -21.92 6.20
C PRO A 256 -15.92 -23.08 5.71
N ASN A 257 -15.47 -24.32 5.90
CA ASN A 257 -16.34 -25.47 5.71
C ASN A 257 -17.41 -25.48 6.81
N VAL A 258 -18.67 -25.28 6.40
CA VAL A 258 -19.86 -25.17 7.25
C VAL A 258 -20.05 -26.35 8.19
N ASN A 259 -19.59 -27.55 7.81
CA ASN A 259 -19.69 -28.77 8.62
C ASN A 259 -18.51 -28.93 9.59
N CYS A 260 -17.41 -28.20 9.39
CA CYS A 260 -16.20 -28.34 10.20
C CYS A 260 -16.18 -27.38 11.39
N LYS A 261 -16.42 -26.08 11.14
CA LYS A 261 -16.38 -24.98 12.14
C LYS A 261 -15.18 -25.02 13.09
N HIS A 262 -14.06 -25.64 12.71
CA HIS A 262 -12.90 -25.77 13.56
C HIS A 262 -12.22 -24.42 13.73
N LYS A 263 -11.91 -24.00 14.97
CA LYS A 263 -11.13 -22.78 15.20
C LYS A 263 -9.70 -22.96 14.69
N LEU A 264 -9.30 -22.11 13.75
CA LEU A 264 -7.98 -22.13 13.10
C LEU A 264 -7.03 -21.09 13.67
N GLY A 265 -7.56 -19.99 14.20
CA GLY A 265 -6.76 -18.91 14.77
C GLY A 265 -7.60 -17.72 15.18
N SER A 266 -7.04 -16.53 15.06
CA SER A 266 -7.65 -15.27 15.50
C SER A 266 -7.10 -14.09 14.68
N TYR A 267 -7.76 -12.94 14.81
CA TYR A 267 -7.28 -11.69 14.22
C TYR A 267 -7.50 -10.50 15.14
N SER A 268 -6.71 -9.45 14.94
CA SER A 268 -6.85 -8.15 15.58
C SER A 268 -6.24 -7.07 14.67
N TRP A 269 -7.04 -6.07 14.32
CA TRP A 269 -6.61 -4.89 13.57
C TRP A 269 -5.74 -3.93 14.40
N THR A 270 -5.83 -3.98 15.73
CA THR A 270 -5.25 -2.95 16.62
C THR A 270 -4.21 -3.53 17.57
N MET A 271 -4.62 -4.48 18.41
CA MET A 271 -3.78 -5.06 19.46
C MET A 271 -2.69 -5.96 18.89
N GLY A 272 -2.95 -6.56 17.73
CA GLY A 272 -2.05 -7.48 17.07
C GLY A 272 -1.94 -8.81 17.81
N CYS A 273 -0.80 -9.48 17.68
CA CYS A 273 -0.50 -10.74 18.35
C CYS A 273 0.98 -10.81 18.73
N LEU A 274 1.28 -11.23 19.96
CA LEU A 274 2.64 -11.56 20.38
C LEU A 274 2.93 -13.01 20.01
N CYS A 275 3.85 -13.21 19.06
CA CYS A 275 4.29 -14.54 18.69
C CYS A 275 5.18 -15.15 19.78
N PRO A 276 5.14 -16.47 20.04
CA PRO A 276 6.04 -17.13 20.98
C PRO A 276 7.53 -17.07 20.60
N CYS A 277 7.90 -16.47 19.47
CA CYS A 277 9.28 -16.12 19.16
C CYS A 277 9.71 -14.77 19.77
N GLY A 278 8.79 -14.00 20.35
CA GLY A 278 9.03 -12.67 20.94
C GLY A 278 8.64 -11.50 20.04
N THR A 279 8.31 -11.72 18.77
CA THR A 279 7.91 -10.67 17.83
C THR A 279 6.43 -10.34 17.99
N LYS A 280 6.09 -9.06 18.16
CA LYS A 280 4.70 -8.57 18.11
C LYS A 280 4.36 -8.11 16.69
N VAL A 281 3.34 -8.71 16.10
CA VAL A 281 2.81 -8.36 14.78
C VAL A 281 1.51 -7.59 14.96
N SER A 282 1.38 -6.42 14.32
CA SER A 282 0.12 -5.64 14.30
C SER A 282 0.00 -4.85 12.98
N PRO A 283 -1.17 -4.85 12.31
CA PRO A 283 -2.33 -5.72 12.58
C PRO A 283 -1.95 -7.20 12.39
N ALA A 284 -2.72 -8.12 13.00
CA ALA A 284 -2.44 -9.55 12.96
C ALA A 284 -3.67 -10.34 12.56
N PHE A 285 -3.51 -11.19 11.53
CA PHE A 285 -4.45 -12.24 11.16
C PHE A 285 -3.61 -13.50 11.10
N TYR A 286 -3.98 -14.54 11.85
CA TYR A 286 -3.08 -15.67 11.96
C TYR A 286 -3.78 -17.00 12.10
N LEU A 287 -3.09 -18.03 11.60
CA LEU A 287 -3.44 -19.43 11.74
C LEU A 287 -2.46 -20.09 12.72
N VAL A 288 -2.98 -20.95 13.58
CA VAL A 288 -2.18 -21.69 14.56
C VAL A 288 -1.63 -22.94 13.88
N PRO A 289 -0.31 -23.18 13.87
CA PRO A 289 0.30 -24.33 13.18
C PRO A 289 -0.28 -25.68 13.59
N SER A 290 -0.67 -25.88 14.85
CA SER A 290 -1.28 -27.14 15.29
C SER A 290 -2.69 -27.40 14.74
N LYS A 291 -3.32 -26.42 14.09
CA LYS A 291 -4.69 -26.47 13.53
C LYS A 291 -4.71 -26.52 12.00
N VAL A 292 -3.56 -26.33 11.35
CA VAL A 292 -3.42 -26.32 9.90
C VAL A 292 -2.24 -27.16 9.44
N ASP A 293 -2.41 -27.88 8.35
CA ASP A 293 -1.33 -28.65 7.74
C ASP A 293 -0.82 -27.97 6.48
N LYS A 294 0.50 -27.88 6.35
CA LYS A 294 1.21 -27.40 5.16
C LYS A 294 1.33 -28.55 4.17
N GLY A 295 1.03 -28.31 2.90
CA GLY A 295 1.23 -29.31 1.86
C GLY A 295 1.26 -28.69 0.47
N ASN A 296 1.60 -29.49 -0.53
CA ASN A 296 1.64 -29.01 -1.91
C ASN A 296 0.23 -28.87 -2.49
N PHE A 297 0.05 -27.99 -3.47
CA PHE A 297 -1.16 -27.97 -4.27
C PHE A 297 -1.13 -29.19 -5.20
N VAL A 298 -2.07 -30.11 -5.00
CA VAL A 298 -2.26 -31.26 -5.89
C VAL A 298 -3.53 -30.95 -6.66
N GLN A 299 -3.38 -30.62 -7.94
CA GLN A 299 -4.51 -30.59 -8.85
C GLN A 299 -4.84 -32.06 -9.11
N ASN A 300 -5.92 -32.56 -8.49
CA ASN A 300 -6.42 -33.87 -8.86
C ASN A 300 -6.84 -33.77 -10.33
N VAL A 301 -6.00 -34.26 -11.23
CA VAL A 301 -6.41 -34.57 -12.59
C VAL A 301 -7.53 -35.59 -12.42
N GLN A 302 -8.77 -35.19 -12.69
CA GLN A 302 -9.83 -36.17 -12.85
C GLN A 302 -9.39 -37.06 -14.00
N VAL A 303 -8.95 -38.28 -13.66
CA VAL A 303 -8.81 -39.35 -14.64
C VAL A 303 -10.23 -39.71 -15.02
N THR A 304 -10.71 -39.11 -16.11
CA THR A 304 -11.87 -39.61 -16.82
C THR A 304 -11.44 -40.95 -17.41
N VAL A 305 -11.93 -42.05 -16.82
CA VAL A 305 -11.95 -43.37 -17.46
C VAL A 305 -13.10 -43.40 -18.46
#